data_AF-A0A2H3G5G1-F1
#
_entry.id   AF-A0A2H3G5G1-F1
#
_cell.length_a   1.000
_cell.length_b   1.000
_cell.length_c   1.000
_cell.angle_alpha   90.00
_cell.angle_beta   90.00
_cell.angle_gamma   90.00
#
_symmetry.space_group_name_H-M   'P 1'
#
loop_
_entity.id
_entity.type
_entity.pdbx_description
1 polymer ?
#
loop_
_entity_poly.entity_id
_entity_poly.type
_entity_poly.pdbx_seq_one_letter_code
_entity_poly.pdbx_strand_id
1 'polypeptide(L)'
;MSEMTTPGFLSAAPRVDTTPTQFIIRLRNYGMAASGQEAMPGSVSWDNEDAIYKGIRINVLGVQSMLQAALQRAEILLYKHLLFCEEYKDQPTTELGLPEIPWDELIDNAADASIGHSFVNNLFQLLPESNGWTFCKMWINTALRKAWVEGKSEAEFKLLEKKAWHYGNHLEEFLECLLFIIHLCGGQAARSLELLTLRHRNTANGGIRNILYDRGLIMLVAGYHKGFSKTERVKVIHRFYHAKSVLW
;
A
#
# COMPACT_ATOMS: atom_id res chain seq x y z
N MET A 1 -12.17 -63.13 -4.42
CA MET A 1 -11.43 -63.07 -3.14
C MET A 1 -10.15 -62.30 -3.44
N SER A 2 -10.17 -60.97 -3.38
CA SER A 2 -10.07 -60.11 -2.19
C SER A 2 -8.68 -60.18 -1.56
N GLU A 3 -7.85 -59.19 -1.90
CA GLU A 3 -6.98 -58.50 -0.94
C GLU A 3 -6.59 -57.14 -1.57
N MET A 4 -7.39 -56.11 -1.26
CA MET A 4 -6.99 -54.72 -1.44
C MET A 4 -6.64 -54.14 -0.08
N THR A 5 -5.38 -53.71 -0.01
CA THR A 5 -4.75 -52.83 0.96
C THR A 5 -5.67 -51.82 1.62
N THR A 6 -5.70 -51.87 2.95
CA THR A 6 -6.33 -50.92 3.86
C THR A 6 -5.51 -49.62 3.93
N PRO A 7 -6.08 -48.43 3.70
CA PRO A 7 -5.41 -47.19 4.07
C PRO A 7 -5.59 -46.95 5.57
N GLY A 8 -4.46 -46.75 6.26
CA GLY A 8 -4.37 -46.64 7.71
C GLY A 8 -5.29 -45.56 8.31
N PHE A 9 -6.32 -46.03 9.01
CA PHE A 9 -6.98 -45.28 10.06
C PHE A 9 -6.01 -45.17 11.24
N LEU A 10 -5.43 -43.99 11.44
CA LEU A 10 -4.88 -43.61 12.75
C LEU A 10 -5.98 -43.79 13.80
N SER A 11 -5.67 -44.59 14.82
CA SER A 11 -6.55 -44.93 15.94
C SER A 11 -7.18 -43.68 16.57
N ALA A 12 -8.44 -43.42 16.23
CA ALA A 12 -9.24 -42.41 16.91
C ALA A 12 -9.95 -43.08 18.10
N ALA A 13 -9.51 -42.78 19.32
CA ALA A 13 -10.34 -42.95 20.50
C ALA A 13 -11.71 -42.26 20.27
N PRO A 14 -12.82 -42.76 20.84
CA PRO A 14 -14.13 -42.14 20.65
C PRO A 14 -14.10 -40.77 21.33
N ARG A 15 -13.83 -39.71 20.56
CA ARG A 15 -14.07 -38.34 21.00
C ARG A 15 -15.58 -38.16 21.07
N VAL A 16 -16.13 -38.41 22.26
CA VAL A 16 -17.49 -37.98 22.62
C VAL A 16 -17.55 -36.48 22.36
N ASP A 17 -18.38 -36.07 21.40
CA ASP A 17 -18.60 -34.65 21.12
C ASP A 17 -19.19 -34.02 22.40
N THR A 18 -18.40 -33.21 23.12
CA THR A 18 -18.75 -32.81 24.51
C THR A 18 -19.90 -31.80 24.60
N THR A 19 -20.29 -31.17 23.48
CA THR A 19 -21.49 -30.32 23.40
C THR A 19 -22.11 -30.32 21.98
N PRO A 20 -23.42 -30.07 21.84
CA PRO A 20 -24.08 -29.89 20.54
C PRO A 20 -23.41 -28.85 19.63
N THR A 21 -22.83 -27.80 20.24
CA THR A 21 -22.10 -26.75 19.53
C THR A 21 -20.81 -27.28 18.88
N GLN A 22 -20.06 -28.16 19.56
CA GLN A 22 -18.85 -28.75 18.99
C GLN A 22 -19.16 -29.64 17.78
N PHE A 23 -20.27 -30.40 17.84
CA PHE A 23 -20.73 -31.22 16.73
C PHE A 23 -21.05 -30.39 15.49
N ILE A 24 -21.81 -29.30 15.65
CA ILE A 24 -22.14 -28.36 14.55
C ILE A 24 -20.88 -27.74 13.94
N ILE A 25 -19.92 -27.30 14.77
CA ILE A 25 -18.65 -26.72 14.31
C ILE A 25 -17.85 -27.75 13.51
N ARG A 26 -17.80 -29.01 13.96
CA ARG A 26 -17.10 -30.08 13.27
C ARG A 26 -17.73 -30.40 11.91
N LEU A 27 -19.05 -30.51 11.83
CA LEU A 27 -19.77 -30.72 10.58
C LEU A 27 -19.51 -29.59 9.58
N ARG A 28 -19.54 -28.34 10.04
CA ARG A 28 -19.18 -27.18 9.20
C ARG A 28 -17.75 -27.29 8.68
N ASN A 29 -16.78 -27.62 9.54
CA ASN A 29 -15.38 -27.72 9.14
C ASN A 29 -15.16 -28.88 8.15
N TYR A 30 -15.86 -30.00 8.34
CA TYR A 30 -15.87 -31.11 7.39
C TYR A 30 -16.44 -30.68 6.02
N GLY A 31 -17.60 -30.01 6.00
CA GLY A 31 -18.19 -29.51 4.76
C GLY A 31 -17.30 -28.48 4.04
N MET A 32 -16.61 -27.62 4.78
CA MET A 32 -15.61 -26.72 4.22
C MET A 32 -14.41 -27.47 3.61
N ALA A 33 -13.91 -28.52 4.29
CA ALA A 33 -12.81 -29.33 3.79
C ALA A 33 -13.19 -30.11 2.53
N ALA A 34 -14.38 -30.71 2.51
CA ALA A 34 -14.93 -31.42 1.35
C ALA A 34 -15.13 -30.48 0.15
N SER A 35 -15.73 -29.31 0.37
CA SER A 35 -15.89 -28.29 -0.69
C SER A 35 -14.54 -27.79 -1.24
N GLY A 36 -13.49 -27.75 -0.42
CA GLY A 36 -12.15 -27.39 -0.88
C GLY A 36 -11.46 -28.45 -1.75
N GLN A 37 -11.97 -29.68 -1.79
CA GLN A 37 -11.45 -30.79 -2.60
C GLN A 37 -12.21 -30.95 -3.93
N GLU A 38 -13.33 -30.25 -4.13
CA GLU A 38 -14.06 -30.22 -5.40
C GLU A 38 -13.48 -29.16 -6.34
N ALA A 39 -13.32 -29.52 -7.62
CA ALA A 39 -12.92 -28.56 -8.64
C ALA A 39 -14.03 -27.53 -8.85
N MET A 40 -13.74 -26.27 -8.53
CA MET A 40 -14.67 -25.17 -8.78
C MET A 40 -14.89 -25.01 -10.30
N PRO A 41 -16.15 -24.89 -10.77
CA PRO A 41 -16.42 -24.57 -12.17
C PRO A 41 -15.70 -23.29 -12.60
N GLY A 42 -15.24 -23.26 -13.85
CA GLY A 42 -14.59 -22.07 -14.42
C GLY A 42 -15.48 -20.83 -14.28
N SER A 43 -15.00 -19.79 -13.62
CA SER A 43 -15.77 -18.59 -13.31
C SER A 43 -15.40 -17.38 -14.18
N VAL A 44 -14.31 -17.49 -14.95
CA VAL A 44 -13.77 -16.44 -15.82
C VAL A 44 -13.76 -16.96 -17.25
N SER A 45 -14.31 -16.19 -18.18
CA SER A 45 -14.15 -16.40 -19.63
C SER A 45 -13.60 -15.14 -20.29
N TRP A 46 -13.05 -15.31 -21.49
CA TRP A 46 -12.45 -14.24 -22.28
C TRP A 46 -13.22 -14.08 -23.59
N ASP A 47 -13.48 -12.84 -23.99
CA ASP A 47 -13.93 -12.49 -25.34
C ASP A 47 -13.05 -11.35 -25.85
N ASN A 48 -12.04 -11.70 -26.68
CA ASN A 48 -10.99 -10.78 -27.11
C ASN A 48 -10.34 -10.06 -25.91
N GLU A 49 -10.59 -8.75 -25.77
CA GLU A 49 -10.05 -7.88 -24.72
C GLU A 49 -10.94 -7.80 -23.47
N ASP A 50 -12.10 -8.45 -23.50
CA ASP A 50 -13.08 -8.41 -22.42
C ASP A 50 -12.93 -9.65 -21.52
N ALA A 51 -12.68 -9.41 -20.23
CA ALA A 51 -12.78 -10.41 -19.20
C ALA A 51 -14.23 -10.49 -18.69
N ILE A 52 -14.81 -11.69 -18.68
CA ILE A 52 -16.17 -11.94 -18.21
C ILE A 52 -16.11 -12.76 -16.93
N TYR A 53 -16.57 -12.19 -15.82
CA TYR A 53 -16.66 -12.88 -14.53
C TYR A 53 -18.08 -12.79 -14.01
N LYS A 54 -18.75 -13.94 -13.85
CA LYS A 54 -20.14 -14.03 -13.35
C LYS A 54 -21.12 -13.08 -14.05
N GLY A 55 -20.99 -12.94 -15.38
CA GLY A 55 -21.83 -12.07 -16.21
C GLY A 55 -21.41 -10.59 -16.22
N ILE A 56 -20.42 -10.19 -15.42
CA ILE A 56 -19.82 -8.85 -15.49
C ILE A 56 -18.73 -8.88 -16.55
N ARG A 57 -18.88 -8.01 -17.55
CA ARG A 57 -17.91 -7.81 -18.61
C ARG A 57 -17.03 -6.59 -18.29
N ILE A 58 -15.72 -6.77 -18.33
CA ILE A 58 -14.73 -5.73 -18.08
C ILE A 58 -13.75 -5.69 -19.24
N ASN A 59 -13.65 -4.54 -19.89
CA ASN A 59 -12.66 -4.33 -20.93
C ASN A 59 -11.27 -4.08 -20.32
N VAL A 60 -10.30 -4.94 -20.62
CA VAL A 60 -8.96 -4.87 -20.01
C VAL A 60 -8.19 -3.64 -20.47
N LEU A 61 -8.32 -3.24 -21.75
CA LEU A 61 -7.69 -2.00 -22.25
C LEU A 61 -8.26 -0.75 -21.56
N GLY A 62 -9.55 -0.74 -21.25
CA GLY A 62 -10.21 0.31 -20.47
C GLY A 62 -9.67 0.38 -19.04
N VAL A 63 -9.44 -0.77 -18.40
CA VAL A 63 -8.81 -0.83 -17.07
C VAL A 63 -7.37 -0.32 -17.12
N GLN A 64 -6.59 -0.72 -18.13
CA GLN A 64 -5.24 -0.22 -18.33
C GLN A 64 -5.24 1.31 -18.55
N SER A 65 -6.13 1.82 -19.40
CA SER A 65 -6.26 3.26 -19.66
C SER A 65 -6.64 4.04 -18.40
N MET A 66 -7.54 3.48 -17.58
CA MET A 66 -7.93 4.06 -16.29
C MET A 66 -6.75 4.10 -15.31
N LEU A 67 -5.93 3.04 -15.24
CA LEU A 67 -4.74 3.01 -14.40
C LEU A 67 -3.71 4.06 -14.86
N GLN A 68 -3.47 4.17 -16.16
CA GLN A 68 -2.58 5.18 -16.73
C GLN A 68 -3.08 6.61 -16.42
N ALA A 69 -4.38 6.87 -16.56
CA ALA A 69 -4.97 8.16 -16.21
C ALA A 69 -4.85 8.48 -14.70
N ALA A 70 -5.02 7.48 -13.84
CA ALA A 70 -4.82 7.65 -12.39
C ALA A 70 -3.36 7.94 -12.04
N LEU A 71 -2.42 7.28 -12.73
CA LEU A 71 -0.98 7.52 -12.58
C LEU A 71 -0.60 8.95 -13.00
N GLN A 72 -1.00 9.36 -14.21
CA GLN A 72 -0.78 10.72 -14.70
C GLN A 72 -1.36 11.78 -13.75
N ARG A 73 -2.55 11.52 -13.18
CA ARG A 73 -3.13 12.42 -12.18
C ARG A 73 -2.29 12.48 -10.91
N ALA A 74 -1.80 11.35 -10.41
CA ALA A 74 -0.92 11.29 -9.25
C ALA A 74 0.39 12.05 -9.49
N GLU A 75 1.01 11.89 -10.66
CA GLU A 75 2.20 12.62 -11.10
C GLU A 75 1.96 14.13 -11.12
N ILE A 76 0.88 14.59 -11.75
CA ILE A 76 0.53 16.01 -11.77
C ILE A 76 0.36 16.55 -10.36
N LEU A 77 -0.38 15.84 -9.50
CA LEU A 77 -0.58 16.25 -8.11
C LEU A 77 0.76 16.32 -7.35
N LEU A 78 1.59 15.29 -7.46
CA LEU A 78 2.89 15.24 -6.79
C LEU A 78 3.82 16.35 -7.28
N TYR A 79 4.14 16.37 -8.57
CA TYR A 79 5.16 17.26 -9.11
C TYR A 79 4.69 18.71 -9.13
N LYS A 80 3.49 18.98 -9.63
CA LYS A 80 3.00 20.36 -9.79
C LYS A 80 2.51 20.97 -8.48
N HIS A 81 1.68 20.23 -7.75
CA HIS A 81 0.96 20.79 -6.61
C HIS A 81 1.69 20.58 -5.27
N LEU A 82 2.34 19.43 -5.08
CA LEU A 82 3.02 19.11 -3.82
C LEU A 82 4.50 19.50 -3.81
N LEU A 83 5.20 19.40 -4.96
CA LEU A 83 6.64 19.68 -5.11
C LEU A 83 6.96 20.99 -5.85
N PHE A 84 5.94 21.72 -6.31
CA PHE A 84 6.06 23.02 -6.99
C PHE A 84 6.98 23.00 -8.23
N CYS A 85 6.89 21.95 -9.05
CA CYS A 85 7.48 21.90 -10.39
C CYS A 85 6.50 22.51 -11.41
N GLU A 86 7.00 23.20 -12.44
CA GLU A 86 6.11 23.87 -13.41
C GLU A 86 5.29 22.88 -14.24
N GLU A 87 5.94 21.81 -14.72
CA GLU A 87 5.32 20.70 -15.43
C GLU A 87 6.03 19.40 -15.07
N TYR A 88 5.28 18.30 -14.99
CA TYR A 88 5.90 16.98 -15.10
C TYR A 88 6.28 16.78 -16.57
N LYS A 89 7.57 16.71 -16.82
CA LYS A 89 8.14 16.21 -18.07
C LYS A 89 8.93 14.97 -17.67
N ASP A 90 9.05 13.98 -18.55
CA ASP A 90 9.93 12.81 -18.39
C ASP A 90 11.42 13.24 -18.41
N GLN A 91 11.75 14.26 -17.63
CA GLN A 91 13.04 14.86 -17.43
C GLN A 91 13.66 14.23 -16.19
N PRO A 92 14.98 14.03 -16.17
CA PRO A 92 15.65 13.50 -15.00
C PRO A 92 15.38 14.39 -13.78
N THR A 93 15.27 13.77 -12.60
CA THR A 93 15.05 14.45 -11.31
C THR A 93 16.03 15.60 -11.06
N THR A 94 17.24 15.50 -11.61
CA THR A 94 18.29 16.53 -11.60
C THR A 94 17.87 17.84 -12.27
N GLU A 95 17.15 17.79 -13.40
CA GLU A 95 16.66 18.99 -14.10
C GLU A 95 15.55 19.69 -13.32
N LEU A 96 14.79 18.92 -12.53
CA LEU A 96 13.75 19.43 -11.63
C LEU A 96 14.31 19.94 -10.29
N GLY A 97 15.62 19.78 -10.06
CA GLY A 97 16.30 20.12 -8.80
C GLY A 97 15.88 19.24 -7.62
N LEU A 98 15.28 18.07 -7.89
CA LEU A 98 14.85 17.14 -6.85
C LEU A 98 16.06 16.43 -6.25
N PRO A 99 16.08 16.22 -4.92
CA PRO A 99 17.15 15.48 -4.27
C PRO A 99 17.17 14.04 -4.79
N GLU A 100 18.34 13.58 -5.23
CA GLU A 100 18.52 12.20 -5.72
C GLU A 100 18.57 11.25 -4.52
N ILE A 101 17.64 10.28 -4.49
CA ILE A 101 17.55 9.34 -3.38
C ILE A 101 18.61 8.23 -3.58
N PRO A 102 19.55 8.04 -2.63
CA PRO A 102 20.57 6.98 -2.72
C PRO A 102 19.95 5.63 -2.36
N TRP A 103 19.11 5.08 -3.25
CA TRP A 103 18.39 3.83 -3.02
C TRP A 103 19.33 2.67 -2.65
N ASP A 104 20.48 2.60 -3.30
CA ASP A 104 21.42 1.48 -3.12
C ASP A 104 22.13 1.50 -1.75
N GLU A 105 22.20 2.67 -1.09
CA GLU A 105 22.78 2.84 0.25
C GLU A 105 21.74 2.81 1.37
N LEU A 106 20.47 3.03 1.03
CA LEU A 106 19.38 3.04 1.98
C LEU A 106 19.21 1.65 2.60
N ILE A 107 19.19 1.57 3.93
CA ILE A 107 18.98 0.32 4.66
C ILE A 107 17.83 0.53 5.65
N ASP A 108 16.94 -0.44 5.70
CA ASP A 108 15.88 -0.51 6.69
C ASP A 108 16.04 -1.72 7.60
N ASN A 109 15.80 -1.52 8.88
CA ASN A 109 15.64 -2.60 9.84
C ASN A 109 14.15 -2.80 10.15
N ALA A 110 13.56 -3.83 9.56
CA ALA A 110 12.15 -4.19 9.76
C ALA A 110 11.85 -4.73 11.17
N ALA A 111 12.87 -5.18 11.91
CA ALA A 111 12.72 -5.71 13.27
C ALA A 111 12.82 -4.64 14.37
N ASP A 112 13.23 -3.42 14.01
CA ASP A 112 13.35 -2.33 14.97
C ASP A 112 11.94 -1.81 15.34
N ALA A 113 11.58 -2.01 16.60
CA ALA A 113 10.29 -1.65 17.19
C ALA A 113 10.35 -0.33 17.97
N SER A 114 11.46 0.42 17.91
CA SER A 114 11.58 1.70 18.60
C SER A 114 10.52 2.68 18.10
N ILE A 115 9.95 3.45 19.03
CA ILE A 115 8.90 4.42 18.72
C ILE A 115 9.50 5.49 17.82
N GLY A 116 8.83 5.76 16.70
CA GLY A 116 9.31 6.75 15.76
C GLY A 116 10.35 6.23 14.77
N HIS A 117 10.66 4.93 14.71
CA HIS A 117 11.54 4.40 13.67
C HIS A 117 10.87 4.31 12.30
N SER A 118 11.62 4.69 11.26
CA SER A 118 11.29 4.59 9.84
C SER A 118 12.57 4.65 9.02
N PHE A 119 12.64 3.97 7.87
CA PHE A 119 13.78 4.12 6.95
C PHE A 119 13.94 5.57 6.45
N VAL A 120 12.87 6.37 6.50
CA VAL A 120 12.91 7.80 6.15
C VAL A 120 13.85 8.56 7.09
N ASN A 121 14.00 8.12 8.35
CA ASN A 121 14.98 8.72 9.26
C ASN A 121 16.42 8.49 8.78
N ASN A 122 16.73 7.30 8.27
CA ASN A 122 18.03 6.99 7.68
C ASN A 122 18.24 7.76 6.37
N LEU A 123 17.19 7.91 5.55
CA LEU A 123 17.24 8.74 4.36
C LEU A 123 17.64 10.18 4.69
N PHE A 124 17.08 10.79 5.73
CA PHE A 124 17.47 12.13 6.17
C PHE A 124 18.90 12.21 6.76
N GLN A 125 19.46 11.10 7.23
CA GLN A 125 20.86 11.06 7.66
C GLN A 125 21.81 10.98 6.46
N LEU A 126 21.45 10.20 5.43
CA LEU A 126 22.22 10.07 4.19
C LEU A 126 22.12 11.34 3.32
N LEU A 127 20.96 12.00 3.34
CA LEU A 127 20.66 13.16 2.51
C LEU A 127 20.04 14.29 3.35
N PRO A 128 20.81 14.98 4.20
CA PRO A 128 20.29 16.01 5.12
C PRO A 128 19.54 17.15 4.42
N GLU A 129 19.94 17.53 3.21
CA GLU A 129 19.32 18.55 2.37
C GLU A 129 17.90 18.20 1.92
N SER A 130 17.52 16.92 1.96
CA SER A 130 16.16 16.48 1.61
C SER A 130 15.15 16.80 2.71
N ASN A 131 15.58 16.96 3.96
CA ASN A 131 14.70 17.28 5.07
C ASN A 131 14.17 18.72 4.92
N GLY A 132 12.85 18.84 4.78
CA GLY A 132 12.20 20.15 4.57
C GLY A 132 12.44 20.74 3.17
N TRP A 133 12.96 19.97 2.21
CA TRP A 133 13.30 20.44 0.87
C TRP A 133 12.16 21.22 0.20
N THR A 134 10.93 20.72 0.24
CA THR A 134 9.75 21.38 -0.36
C THR A 134 9.51 22.76 0.24
N PHE A 135 9.69 22.90 1.55
CA PHE A 135 9.58 24.17 2.25
C PHE A 135 10.71 25.12 1.86
N CYS A 136 11.96 24.62 1.81
CA CYS A 136 13.10 25.40 1.35
C CYS A 136 12.92 25.91 -0.09
N LYS A 137 12.44 25.06 -1.00
CA LYS A 137 12.12 25.44 -2.39
C LYS A 137 11.08 26.55 -2.46
N MET A 138 9.99 26.42 -1.68
CA MET A 138 8.96 27.47 -1.56
C MET A 138 9.55 28.78 -1.02
N TRP A 139 10.45 28.71 -0.04
CA TRP A 139 11.05 29.88 0.62
C TRP A 139 12.06 30.63 -0.25
N ILE A 140 12.91 29.90 -0.97
CA ILE A 140 13.95 30.46 -1.86
C ILE A 140 13.31 31.11 -3.09
N ASN A 141 12.28 30.48 -3.66
CA ASN A 141 11.60 31.01 -4.83
C ASN A 141 10.76 32.24 -4.45
N THR A 142 11.19 33.42 -4.91
CA THR A 142 10.53 34.70 -4.58
C THR A 142 9.08 34.79 -5.06
N ALA A 143 8.73 34.14 -6.16
CA ALA A 143 7.36 34.11 -6.66
C ALA A 143 6.48 33.21 -5.79
N LEU A 144 6.95 32.01 -5.43
CA LEU A 144 6.24 31.11 -4.51
C LEU A 144 6.11 31.75 -3.12
N ARG A 145 7.19 32.28 -2.54
CA ARG A 145 7.14 32.94 -1.23
C ARG A 145 6.09 34.06 -1.18
N LYS A 146 6.05 34.94 -2.19
CA LYS A 146 5.02 36.01 -2.28
C LYS A 146 3.61 35.45 -2.44
N ALA A 147 3.46 34.31 -3.11
CA ALA A 147 2.16 33.68 -3.35
C ALA A 147 1.64 32.87 -2.15
N TRP A 148 2.49 32.52 -1.18
CA TRP A 148 2.17 31.63 -0.05
C TRP A 148 2.25 32.32 1.32
N VAL A 149 3.02 33.39 1.48
CA VAL A 149 3.32 34.01 2.78
C VAL A 149 2.76 35.43 2.87
N GLU A 150 2.01 35.71 3.93
CA GLU A 150 1.70 37.06 4.40
C GLU A 150 2.83 37.52 5.34
N GLY A 151 3.56 38.57 4.98
CA GLY A 151 4.65 39.13 5.80
C GLY A 151 5.95 39.33 5.04
N LYS A 152 6.78 40.28 5.51
CA LYS A 152 8.08 40.61 4.88
C LYS A 152 9.29 40.00 5.61
N SER A 153 9.08 39.38 6.76
CA SER A 153 10.12 38.84 7.64
C SER A 153 9.83 37.40 8.04
N GLU A 154 10.88 36.62 8.31
CA GLU A 154 10.81 35.23 8.79
C GLU A 154 10.15 35.13 10.18
N ALA A 155 10.27 36.18 11.00
CA ALA A 155 9.64 36.26 12.32
C ALA A 155 8.12 36.51 12.29
N GLU A 156 7.58 36.95 11.14
CA GLU A 156 6.15 37.19 10.92
C GLU A 156 5.55 36.16 9.96
N PHE A 157 6.18 34.97 9.84
CA PHE A 157 5.76 33.93 8.91
C PHE A 157 4.30 33.53 9.14
N LYS A 158 3.43 33.92 8.21
CA LYS A 158 2.04 33.49 8.20
C LYS A 158 1.68 32.94 6.83
N LEU A 159 1.32 31.65 6.76
CA LEU A 159 0.84 31.04 5.54
C LEU A 159 -0.54 31.59 5.18
N LEU A 160 -0.75 31.85 3.89
CA LEU A 160 -2.07 32.13 3.34
C LEU A 160 -2.96 30.90 3.56
N GLU A 161 -3.96 31.04 4.44
CA GLU A 161 -4.85 29.94 4.85
C GLU A 161 -5.48 29.23 3.65
N LYS A 162 -5.95 30.02 2.67
CA LYS A 162 -6.53 29.47 1.43
C LYS A 162 -5.53 28.59 0.65
N LYS A 163 -4.26 28.98 0.60
CA LYS A 163 -3.22 28.19 -0.10
C LYS A 163 -2.89 26.92 0.66
N ALA A 164 -2.76 27.00 1.99
CA ALA A 164 -2.56 25.84 2.83
C ALA A 164 -3.73 24.84 2.73
N TRP A 165 -4.96 25.32 2.68
CA TRP A 165 -6.15 24.48 2.47
C TRP A 165 -6.12 23.77 1.11
N HIS A 166 -5.82 24.48 0.03
CA HIS A 166 -5.67 23.86 -1.30
C HIS A 166 -4.53 22.83 -1.34
N TYR A 167 -3.41 23.08 -0.64
CA TYR A 167 -2.32 22.11 -0.51
C TYR A 167 -2.81 20.81 0.16
N GLY A 168 -3.56 20.95 1.26
CA GLY A 168 -4.17 19.81 1.96
C GLY A 168 -5.07 18.99 1.06
N ASN A 169 -5.94 19.63 0.28
CA ASN A 169 -6.81 18.92 -0.67
C ASN A 169 -6.01 18.21 -1.77
N HIS A 170 -4.97 18.83 -2.31
CA HIS A 170 -4.11 18.18 -3.30
C HIS A 170 -3.37 16.97 -2.72
N LEU A 171 -3.00 17.02 -1.44
CA LEU A 171 -2.41 15.89 -0.73
C LEU A 171 -3.42 14.76 -0.56
N GLU A 172 -4.66 15.06 -0.18
CA GLU A 172 -5.72 14.05 -0.07
C GLU A 172 -6.02 13.41 -1.44
N GLU A 173 -6.21 14.21 -2.50
CA GLU A 173 -6.40 13.70 -3.86
C GLU A 173 -5.24 12.83 -4.35
N PHE A 174 -4.01 13.21 -4.00
CA PHE A 174 -2.83 12.42 -4.34
C PHE A 174 -2.85 11.06 -3.64
N LEU A 175 -3.17 11.05 -2.33
CA LEU A 175 -3.28 9.82 -1.54
C LEU A 175 -4.43 8.93 -2.01
N GLU A 176 -5.54 9.50 -2.49
CA GLU A 176 -6.64 8.75 -3.11
C GLU A 176 -6.19 8.06 -4.41
N CYS A 177 -5.48 8.79 -5.28
CA CYS A 177 -4.92 8.22 -6.51
C CYS A 177 -3.93 7.10 -6.18
N LEU A 178 -3.04 7.33 -5.21
CA LEU A 178 -2.05 6.35 -4.78
C LEU A 178 -2.73 5.10 -4.18
N LEU A 179 -3.77 5.28 -3.35
CA LEU A 179 -4.56 4.20 -2.79
C LEU A 179 -5.19 3.34 -3.90
N PHE A 180 -5.77 3.99 -4.90
CA PHE A 180 -6.38 3.32 -6.05
C PHE A 180 -5.36 2.49 -6.85
N ILE A 181 -4.21 3.08 -7.17
CA ILE A 181 -3.12 2.43 -7.92
C ILE A 181 -2.57 1.24 -7.10
N ILE A 182 -2.27 1.43 -5.82
CA ILE A 182 -1.79 0.38 -4.91
C ILE A 182 -2.80 -0.77 -4.85
N HIS A 183 -4.08 -0.46 -4.72
CA HIS A 183 -5.14 -1.46 -4.58
C HIS A 183 -5.28 -2.34 -5.82
N LEU A 184 -5.21 -1.76 -7.02
CA LEU A 184 -5.38 -2.48 -8.28
C LEU A 184 -4.09 -3.16 -8.78
N CYS A 185 -2.93 -2.53 -8.60
CA CYS A 185 -1.65 -3.05 -9.09
C CYS A 185 -0.93 -3.96 -8.09
N GLY A 186 -1.32 -3.95 -6.82
CA GLY A 186 -0.66 -4.70 -5.74
C GLY A 186 -0.93 -6.20 -5.69
N GLY A 187 -1.48 -6.80 -6.75
CA GLY A 187 -1.87 -8.21 -6.79
C GLY A 187 -3.25 -8.46 -6.17
N GLN A 188 -3.33 -9.24 -5.09
CA GLN A 188 -4.63 -9.50 -4.43
C GLN A 188 -5.27 -8.21 -3.93
N ALA A 189 -6.52 -7.92 -4.28
CA ALA A 189 -7.23 -6.74 -3.79
C ALA A 189 -7.14 -6.66 -2.26
N ALA A 190 -6.60 -5.55 -1.74
CA ALA A 190 -6.53 -5.34 -0.30
C ALA A 190 -7.93 -5.08 0.27
N ARG A 191 -8.22 -5.45 1.53
CA ARG A 191 -9.42 -4.91 2.15
C ARG A 191 -9.19 -3.44 2.51
N SER A 192 -10.18 -2.59 2.23
CA SER A 192 -10.05 -1.13 2.31
C SER A 192 -9.47 -0.63 3.65
N LEU A 193 -9.93 -1.19 4.79
CA LEU A 193 -9.42 -0.82 6.12
C LEU A 193 -7.92 -1.14 6.32
N GLU A 194 -7.39 -2.17 5.65
CA GLU A 194 -5.99 -2.57 5.78
C GLU A 194 -5.05 -1.59 5.06
N LEU A 195 -5.51 -0.96 3.96
CA LEU A 195 -4.74 0.08 3.27
C LEU A 195 -4.82 1.43 3.98
N LEU A 196 -6.00 1.78 4.52
CA LEU A 196 -6.22 3.05 5.21
C LEU A 196 -5.51 3.15 6.56
N THR A 197 -4.94 2.06 7.06
CA THR A 197 -4.24 2.00 8.35
C THR A 197 -2.74 1.76 8.19
N LEU A 198 -2.20 1.85 6.97
CA LEU A 198 -0.77 1.75 6.72
C LEU A 198 -0.02 2.89 7.41
N ARG A 199 1.04 2.54 8.13
CA ARG A 199 1.90 3.50 8.82
C ARG A 199 3.27 3.52 8.18
N HIS A 200 3.80 4.71 7.95
CA HIS A 200 5.18 4.90 7.50
C HIS A 200 6.20 4.93 8.66
N ARG A 201 5.71 4.99 9.91
CA ARG A 201 6.54 5.17 11.11
C ARG A 201 5.97 4.36 12.28
N ASN A 202 6.85 3.82 13.12
CA ASN A 202 6.45 3.09 14.32
C ASN A 202 5.75 4.04 15.30
N THR A 203 4.68 3.57 15.94
CA THR A 203 3.94 4.36 16.95
C THR A 203 3.75 3.55 18.23
N ALA A 204 3.59 4.26 19.36
CA ALA A 204 3.44 3.61 20.66
C ALA A 204 2.24 2.61 20.69
N ASN A 205 1.11 3.01 20.12
CA ASN A 205 -0.11 2.20 20.12
C ASN A 205 -0.20 1.26 18.90
N GLY A 206 0.54 1.56 17.84
CA GLY A 206 0.48 0.81 16.59
C GLY A 206 1.57 -0.25 16.45
N GLY A 207 2.66 -0.15 17.22
CA GLY A 207 3.83 -0.99 17.09
C GLY A 207 4.60 -0.70 15.81
N ILE A 208 5.06 -1.77 15.16
CA ILE A 208 5.86 -1.71 13.93
C ILE A 208 5.01 -1.13 12.78
N ARG A 209 5.65 -0.28 11.99
CA ARG A 209 5.10 0.35 10.78
C ARG A 209 4.79 -0.68 9.69
N ASN A 210 4.05 -0.24 8.68
CA ASN A 210 3.59 -1.09 7.58
C ASN A 210 4.36 -0.85 6.29
N ILE A 211 4.97 0.32 6.13
CA ILE A 211 5.80 0.67 4.96
C ILE A 211 7.26 0.42 5.33
N LEU A 212 7.86 -0.54 4.65
CA LEU A 212 9.26 -0.95 4.83
C LEU A 212 10.02 -0.78 3.52
N TYR A 213 11.34 -0.75 3.61
CA TYR A 213 12.23 -0.73 2.45
C TYR A 213 13.17 -1.94 2.48
N ASP A 214 13.36 -2.63 1.37
CA ASP A 214 14.36 -3.71 1.26
C ASP A 214 14.95 -3.72 -0.16
N ARG A 215 16.25 -3.44 -0.29
CA ARG A 215 17.04 -3.56 -1.54
C ARG A 215 16.34 -3.02 -2.79
N GLY A 216 15.87 -1.77 -2.75
CA GLY A 216 15.19 -1.13 -3.86
C GLY A 216 13.71 -1.47 -3.97
N LEU A 217 13.11 -2.14 -2.98
CA LEU A 217 11.69 -2.45 -2.94
C LEU A 217 11.02 -1.73 -1.75
N ILE A 218 9.93 -1.05 -2.03
CA ILE A 218 8.96 -0.60 -1.02
C ILE A 218 8.00 -1.76 -0.74
N MET A 219 7.93 -2.15 0.53
CA MET A 219 7.05 -3.20 1.01
C MET A 219 5.89 -2.61 1.79
N LEU A 220 4.66 -2.90 1.39
CA LEU A 220 3.47 -2.62 2.18
C LEU A 220 3.02 -3.90 2.89
N VAL A 221 3.05 -3.87 4.22
CA VAL A 221 2.76 -5.01 5.08
C VAL A 221 1.48 -4.75 5.84
N ALA A 222 0.39 -5.40 5.39
CA ALA A 222 -0.93 -5.27 6.00
C ALA A 222 -1.32 -6.55 6.76
N GLY A 223 -1.85 -6.37 7.98
CA GLY A 223 -2.35 -7.46 8.81
C GLY A 223 -3.81 -7.79 8.50
N TYR A 224 -4.06 -9.04 8.11
CA TYR A 224 -5.37 -9.57 7.77
C TYR A 224 -5.93 -10.40 8.94
N HIS A 225 -7.04 -9.92 9.51
CA HIS A 225 -7.64 -10.49 10.72
C HIS A 225 -8.91 -11.34 10.45
N LYS A 226 -9.33 -11.53 9.19
CA LYS A 226 -10.48 -12.41 8.89
C LYS A 226 -10.12 -13.86 9.20
N GLY A 227 -10.90 -14.47 10.09
CA GLY A 227 -10.65 -15.83 10.56
C GLY A 227 -9.70 -15.89 11.76
N PHE A 228 -9.22 -14.76 12.28
CA PHE A 228 -8.38 -14.71 13.49
C PHE A 228 -9.06 -15.42 14.67
N SER A 229 -10.36 -15.21 14.89
CA SER A 229 -11.11 -15.91 15.95
C SER A 229 -11.16 -17.44 15.78
N LYS A 230 -10.80 -17.97 14.61
CA LYS A 230 -10.72 -19.41 14.34
C LYS A 230 -9.29 -19.95 14.33
N THR A 231 -8.34 -19.17 13.83
CA THR A 231 -6.96 -19.60 13.60
C THR A 231 -5.98 -19.08 14.65
N GLU A 232 -6.37 -18.06 15.42
CA GLU A 232 -5.54 -17.27 16.33
C GLU A 232 -4.25 -16.74 15.68
N ARG A 233 -4.23 -16.70 14.34
CA ARG A 233 -3.09 -16.29 13.52
C ARG A 233 -3.53 -15.18 12.59
N VAL A 234 -2.90 -14.02 12.72
CA VAL A 234 -3.04 -12.92 11.75
C VAL A 234 -2.32 -13.35 10.49
N LYS A 235 -3.02 -13.29 9.35
CA LYS A 235 -2.36 -13.49 8.06
C LYS A 235 -1.69 -12.17 7.68
N VAL A 236 -0.43 -12.21 7.29
CA VAL A 236 0.28 -11.02 6.83
C VAL A 236 0.33 -11.04 5.31
N ILE A 237 0.00 -9.91 4.69
CA ILE A 237 0.07 -9.74 3.24
C ILE A 237 1.18 -8.73 2.94
N HIS A 238 2.18 -9.18 2.20
CA HIS A 238 3.26 -8.34 1.68
C HIS A 238 2.94 -7.93 0.25
N ARG A 239 3.09 -6.64 -0.05
CA ARG A 239 3.02 -6.09 -1.41
C ARG A 239 4.34 -5.42 -1.70
N PHE A 240 4.89 -5.68 -2.87
CA PHE A 240 6.20 -5.19 -3.27
C PHE A 240 6.04 -4.23 -4.43
N TYR A 241 6.66 -3.07 -4.32
CA TYR A 241 6.74 -2.07 -5.37
C TYR A 241 8.20 -1.68 -5.52
N HIS A 242 8.67 -1.51 -6.75
CA HIS A 242 10.06 -1.13 -6.96
C HIS A 242 10.25 0.36 -6.65
N ALA A 243 11.24 0.72 -5.86
CA ALA A 243 11.42 2.07 -5.32
C ALA A 243 11.76 3.10 -6.42
N LYS A 244 12.60 2.70 -7.40
CA LYS A 244 12.82 3.48 -8.63
C LYS A 244 11.60 3.50 -9.55
N SER A 245 10.53 2.81 -9.14
CA SER A 245 9.24 2.71 -9.83
C SER A 245 8.07 3.22 -8.99
N VAL A 246 8.36 3.87 -7.86
CA VAL A 246 7.38 4.50 -6.97
C VAL A 246 7.58 6.01 -6.95
N LEU A 247 8.67 6.48 -7.55
CA LEU A 247 8.79 7.79 -8.18
C LEU A 247 8.81 7.55 -9.69
N TRP A 248 7.62 7.42 -10.27
CA TRP A 248 7.40 7.78 -11.66
C TRP A 248 6.68 9.13 -11.62
#